data_AF-A0A7S7S6B4-F1
#
_entry.id   AF-A0A7S7S6B4-F1
#
_cell.length_a   1.000
_cell.length_b   1.000
_cell.length_c   1.000
_cell.angle_alpha   90.00
_cell.angle_beta   90.00
_cell.angle_gamma   90.00
#
_symmetry.space_group_name_H-M   'P 1'
#
loop_
_entity.id
_entity.type
_entity.pdbx_description
1 polymer ?
#
loop_
_entity_poly.entity_id
_entity_poly.type
_entity_poly.pdbx_seq_one_letter_code
_entity_poly.pdbx_strand_id
1 'polypeptide(L)'
;MQNTNNLVSSDLLKLPVVLTPRAWQEAVHIENPQDVSVISERLGNVVLEAYRELNLQPDSDLIHFGLYRLLPDGNSTDRVWLDLKIDRIESPPGAFYLYISLKEEMHTSCP
;
A
#
# COMPACT_ATOMS: atom_id res chain seq x y z
N MET A 1 31.64 -5.01 12.78
CA MET A 1 30.60 -4.74 11.78
C MET A 1 29.31 -5.33 12.33
N GLN A 2 28.42 -4.49 12.84
CA GLN A 2 27.16 -4.95 13.42
C GLN A 2 26.21 -5.29 12.26
N ASN A 3 25.82 -6.57 12.14
CA ASN A 3 24.70 -6.97 11.32
C ASN A 3 23.43 -6.41 11.98
N THR A 4 22.95 -5.27 11.50
CA THR A 4 21.60 -4.80 11.77
C THR A 4 20.64 -5.74 11.05
N ASN A 5 20.30 -6.85 11.72
CA ASN A 5 19.07 -7.56 11.41
C ASN A 5 17.96 -6.52 11.60
N ASN A 6 17.42 -6.00 10.49
CA ASN A 6 16.18 -5.23 10.48
C ASN A 6 15.09 -6.16 11.02
N LEU A 7 14.99 -6.21 12.35
CA LEU A 7 13.90 -6.85 13.05
C LEU A 7 12.67 -6.01 12.72
N VAL A 8 12.03 -6.38 11.61
CA VAL A 8 10.67 -5.97 11.30
C VAL A 8 9.88 -6.17 12.58
N SER A 9 9.43 -5.08 13.18
CA SER A 9 8.66 -5.18 14.42
C SER A 9 7.42 -5.99 14.09
N SER A 10 7.28 -7.17 14.72
CA SER A 10 6.16 -8.08 14.46
C SER A 10 4.81 -7.39 14.65
N ASP A 11 4.76 -6.32 15.44
CA ASP A 11 3.55 -5.55 15.69
C ASP A 11 3.14 -4.66 14.52
N LEU A 12 4.10 -4.20 13.71
CA LEU A 12 3.79 -3.44 12.50
C LEU A 12 3.14 -4.32 11.45
N LEU A 13 3.59 -5.57 11.27
CA LEU A 13 2.99 -6.54 10.33
C LEU A 13 1.56 -6.99 10.67
N LYS A 14 1.02 -6.56 11.80
CA LYS A 14 -0.35 -6.90 12.25
C LYS A 14 -1.36 -5.82 11.91
N LEU A 15 -0.92 -4.65 11.42
CA LEU A 15 -1.82 -3.52 11.17
C LEU A 15 -2.72 -3.83 9.96
N PRO A 16 -4.06 -3.78 10.10
CA PRO A 16 -4.95 -3.94 8.96
C PRO A 16 -4.62 -2.91 7.87
N VAL A 17 -4.79 -3.29 6.60
CA VAL A 17 -4.55 -2.40 5.46
C VAL A 17 -5.88 -2.09 4.78
N VAL A 18 -6.14 -0.80 4.57
CA VAL A 18 -7.31 -0.28 3.86
C VAL A 18 -6.80 0.55 2.69
N LEU A 19 -7.31 0.28 1.48
CA LEU A 19 -7.02 1.09 0.30
C LEU A 19 -8.23 1.99 -0.01
N THR A 20 -7.98 3.23 -0.43
CA THR A 20 -9.04 4.05 -1.02
C THR A 20 -9.56 3.40 -2.30
N PRO A 21 -10.80 3.70 -2.73
CA PRO A 21 -11.31 3.22 -4.01
C PRO A 21 -10.40 3.58 -5.19
N ARG A 22 -9.80 4.78 -5.17
CA ARG A 22 -8.87 5.22 -6.22
C ARG A 22 -7.55 4.47 -6.16
N ALA A 23 -6.96 4.26 -4.98
CA ALA A 23 -5.76 3.46 -4.84
C ALA A 23 -5.98 2.00 -5.27
N TRP A 24 -7.14 1.42 -4.93
CA TRP A 24 -7.53 0.09 -5.41
C TRP A 24 -7.63 0.04 -6.94
N GLN A 25 -8.33 1.01 -7.53
CA GLN A 25 -8.52 1.09 -8.97
C GLN A 25 -7.20 1.18 -9.72
N GLU A 26 -6.27 2.01 -9.24
CA GLU A 26 -4.99 2.21 -9.91
C GLU A 26 -3.99 1.09 -9.64
N ALA A 27 -3.91 0.58 -8.39
CA ALA A 27 -2.85 -0.33 -7.99
C ALA A 27 -3.21 -1.82 -8.11
N VAL A 28 -4.49 -2.17 -7.98
CA VAL A 28 -4.94 -3.56 -7.82
C VAL A 28 -5.86 -4.01 -8.96
N HIS A 29 -6.80 -3.16 -9.37
CA HIS A 29 -7.81 -3.52 -10.36
C HIS A 29 -7.23 -3.80 -11.75
N ILE A 30 -7.89 -4.71 -12.45
CA ILE A 30 -7.68 -5.07 -13.86
C ILE A 30 -9.05 -5.25 -14.47
N GLU A 31 -9.28 -4.69 -15.65
CA GLU A 31 -10.60 -4.71 -16.30
C GLU A 31 -11.02 -6.13 -16.72
N ASN A 32 -10.09 -6.91 -17.29
CA ASN A 32 -10.33 -8.25 -17.82
C ASN A 32 -9.28 -9.26 -17.32
N PRO A 33 -9.27 -9.58 -16.01
CA PRO A 33 -8.29 -10.51 -15.46
C PRO A 33 -8.51 -11.90 -16.05
N GLN A 34 -7.46 -12.47 -16.63
CA GLN A 34 -7.48 -13.87 -17.10
C GLN A 34 -7.56 -14.86 -15.93
N ASP A 35 -7.07 -14.44 -14.75
CA ASP A 35 -7.03 -15.22 -13.51
C ASP A 35 -7.06 -14.28 -12.29
N VAL A 36 -7.70 -14.71 -11.20
CA VAL A 36 -7.71 -14.04 -9.89
C VAL A 36 -6.31 -13.93 -9.27
N SER A 37 -5.39 -14.81 -9.67
CA SER A 37 -3.99 -14.75 -9.24
C SER A 37 -3.33 -13.41 -9.55
N VAL A 38 -3.70 -12.76 -10.66
CA VAL A 38 -3.14 -11.46 -11.05
C VAL A 38 -3.59 -10.34 -10.11
N ILE A 39 -4.86 -10.35 -9.69
CA ILE A 39 -5.37 -9.40 -8.68
C ILE A 39 -4.67 -9.64 -7.34
N SER A 40 -4.52 -10.91 -6.96
CA SER A 40 -3.84 -11.31 -5.72
C SER A 40 -2.38 -10.87 -5.71
N GLU A 41 -1.67 -11.01 -6.82
CA GLU A 41 -0.28 -10.57 -6.99
C GLU A 41 -0.17 -9.05 -6.87
N ARG A 42 -1.03 -8.29 -7.57
CA ARG A 42 -1.03 -6.83 -7.50
C ARG A 42 -1.30 -6.32 -6.09
N LEU A 43 -2.32 -6.87 -5.41
CA LEU A 43 -2.61 -6.54 -4.02
C LEU A 43 -1.42 -6.89 -3.10
N GLY A 44 -0.84 -8.08 -3.28
CA GLY A 44 0.33 -8.53 -2.53
C GLY A 44 1.52 -7.58 -2.66
N ASN A 45 1.79 -7.07 -3.88
CA ASN A 45 2.86 -6.10 -4.12
C ASN A 45 2.61 -4.76 -3.40
N VAL A 46 1.38 -4.25 -3.42
CA VAL A 46 1.03 -3.01 -2.69
C VAL A 46 1.27 -3.17 -1.20
N VAL A 47 0.75 -4.25 -0.61
CA VAL A 47 0.85 -4.51 0.83
C VAL A 47 2.30 -4.76 1.25
N LEU A 48 3.06 -5.51 0.45
CA LEU A 48 4.47 -5.78 0.71
C LEU A 48 5.29 -4.49 0.73
N GLU A 49 5.09 -3.62 -0.25
CA GLU A 49 5.84 -2.36 -0.33
C GLU A 49 5.45 -1.40 0.79
N ALA A 50 4.16 -1.33 1.13
CA ALA A 50 3.69 -0.53 2.25
C ALA A 50 4.35 -0.96 3.57
N TYR A 51 4.44 -2.27 3.82
CA TYR A 51 5.11 -2.77 5.02
C TYR A 51 6.63 -2.59 4.99
N ARG A 52 7.28 -2.65 3.83
CA ARG A 52 8.71 -2.32 3.72
C ARG A 52 8.97 -0.88 4.16
N GLU A 53 8.19 0.05 3.62
CA GLU A 53 8.32 1.47 3.93
C GLU A 53 7.97 1.79 5.39
N LEU A 54 6.93 1.17 5.93
CA LEU A 54 6.60 1.27 7.35
C LEU A 54 7.75 0.77 8.25
N ASN A 55 8.44 -0.30 7.86
CA ASN A 55 9.59 -0.80 8.63
C ASN A 55 10.81 0.12 8.56
N LEU A 56 10.97 0.88 7.47
CA LEU A 56 12.03 1.89 7.35
C LEU A 56 11.71 3.14 8.16
N GLN A 57 10.42 3.42 8.39
CA GLN A 57 9.91 4.64 9.00
C GLN A 57 8.86 4.33 10.09
N PRO A 58 9.21 3.54 11.13
CA PRO A 58 8.24 2.94 12.07
C PRO A 58 7.48 3.95 12.94
N ASP A 59 8.06 5.14 13.13
CA ASP A 59 7.51 6.22 13.95
C ASP A 59 6.76 7.28 13.11
N SER A 60 6.65 7.09 11.79
CA SER A 60 5.98 8.04 10.91
C SER A 60 4.48 7.74 10.80
N ASP A 61 3.66 8.76 11.02
CA ASP A 61 2.21 8.68 10.79
C ASP A 61 1.83 8.84 9.31
N LEU A 62 2.72 9.44 8.51
CA LEU A 62 2.55 9.63 7.07
C LEU A 62 3.80 9.20 6.32
N ILE A 63 3.65 8.27 5.37
CA ILE A 63 4.75 7.76 4.55
C ILE A 63 4.38 7.89 3.07
N HIS A 64 5.23 8.54 2.29
CA HIS A 64 5.13 8.54 0.83
C HIS A 64 5.93 7.39 0.26
N PHE A 65 5.34 6.65 -0.67
CA PHE A 65 6.00 5.56 -1.36
C PHE A 65 5.46 5.42 -2.78
N GLY A 66 6.03 4.51 -3.56
CA GLY A 66 5.47 4.20 -4.85
C GLY A 66 5.92 2.84 -5.34
N LEU A 67 5.27 2.39 -6.40
CA LEU A 67 5.58 1.12 -7.03
C LEU A 67 5.35 1.19 -8.53
N TYR A 68 6.07 0.33 -9.25
CA TYR A 68 5.83 0.10 -10.67
C TYR A 68 4.66 -0.85 -10.86
N ARG A 69 3.63 -0.42 -11.57
CA ARG A 69 2.44 -1.21 -11.90
C ARG A 69 2.22 -1.32 -13.40
N LEU A 70 1.43 -2.30 -13.80
CA LEU A 70 0.81 -2.31 -15.14
C LEU A 70 -0.51 -1.54 -15.09
N LEU A 71 -0.90 -0.92 -16.19
CA LEU A 71 -2.17 -0.20 -16.27
C LEU A 71 -3.37 -1.16 -16.14
N PRO A 72 -4.56 -0.66 -15.77
CA PRO A 72 -5.75 -1.49 -15.56
C PRO A 72 -6.24 -2.22 -16.82
N ASP A 73 -6.00 -1.65 -18.01
CA ASP A 73 -6.37 -2.22 -19.30
C ASP A 73 -5.54 -3.48 -19.66
N GLY A 74 -4.43 -3.73 -18.95
CA GLY A 74 -3.57 -4.89 -19.13
C GLY A 74 -2.85 -4.97 -20.48
N ASN A 75 -3.01 -3.96 -21.34
CA ASN A 75 -2.54 -3.99 -22.73
C ASN A 75 -1.11 -3.48 -22.89
N SER A 76 -0.57 -2.76 -21.89
CA SER A 76 0.81 -2.31 -21.90
C SER A 76 1.72 -3.30 -21.15
N THR A 77 2.81 -3.72 -21.77
CA THR A 77 3.95 -4.35 -21.05
C THR A 77 4.72 -3.33 -20.20
N ASP A 78 4.51 -2.04 -20.48
CA ASP A 78 5.18 -0.95 -19.80
C ASP A 78 4.64 -0.81 -18.39
N ARG A 79 5.59 -0.71 -17.45
CA ARG A 79 5.28 -0.43 -16.06
C ARG A 79 5.29 1.07 -15.83
N VAL A 80 4.22 1.59 -15.24
CA VAL A 80 4.06 2.99 -14.89
C VAL A 80 4.29 3.14 -13.39
N TRP A 81 5.03 4.20 -13.01
CA TRP A 81 5.20 4.56 -11.60
C TRP A 81 3.88 5.05 -11.01
N LEU A 82 3.51 4.54 -9.84
CA LEU A 82 2.36 4.99 -9.08
C LEU A 82 2.82 5.53 -7.72
N ASP A 83 2.58 6.82 -7.49
CA ASP A 83 2.83 7.46 -6.21
C ASP A 83 1.64 7.26 -5.25
N LEU A 84 1.94 6.70 -4.09
CA LEU A 84 1.02 6.37 -3.01
C LEU A 84 1.46 7.03 -1.71
N LYS A 85 0.57 6.98 -0.73
CA LYS A 85 0.89 7.31 0.65
C LYS A 85 0.21 6.37 1.62
N ILE A 86 0.80 6.26 2.81
CA ILE A 86 0.29 5.51 3.95
C ILE A 86 0.01 6.53 5.04
N ASP A 87 -1.24 6.61 5.50
CA ASP A 87 -1.61 7.28 6.74
C ASP A 87 -1.86 6.21 7.82
N ARG A 88 -1.19 6.31 8.97
CA ARG A 88 -1.46 5.44 10.12
C ARG A 88 -2.60 6.03 10.94
N ILE A 89 -3.75 5.36 10.91
CA ILE A 89 -4.96 5.87 11.56
C ILE A 89 -5.23 5.07 12.84
N GLU A 90 -5.52 5.78 13.93
CA GLU A 90 -6.05 5.20 15.17
C GLU A 90 -7.58 5.21 15.14
N SER A 91 -8.22 4.04 15.19
CA SER A 91 -9.66 3.90 15.37
C SER A 91 -10.05 2.44 15.59
N PRO A 92 -10.70 2.07 16.70
CA PRO A 92 -10.94 2.83 17.95
C PRO A 92 -9.64 3.09 18.76
N PRO A 93 -9.67 3.79 19.92
CA PRO A 93 -8.46 4.04 20.72
C PRO A 93 -7.66 2.76 21.03
N GLY A 94 -6.36 2.78 20.75
CA GLY A 94 -5.45 1.64 20.88
C GLY A 94 -5.45 0.65 19.71
N ALA A 95 -6.27 0.86 18.67
CA ALA A 95 -6.27 0.06 17.45
C ALA A 95 -5.84 0.92 16.25
N PHE A 96 -4.84 0.45 15.52
CA PHE A 96 -4.27 1.15 14.38
C PHE A 96 -4.48 0.36 13.10
N TYR A 97 -4.67 1.06 11.99
CA TYR A 97 -4.63 0.49 10.65
C TYR A 97 -3.87 1.41 9.69
N LEU A 98 -3.42 0.84 8.58
CA LEU A 98 -2.75 1.53 7.49
C LEU A 98 -3.79 1.92 6.45
N TYR A 99 -3.87 3.21 6.16
CA TYR A 99 -4.75 3.75 5.12
C TYR A 99 -3.91 4.16 3.91
N ILE A 100 -4.02 3.39 2.83
CA ILE A 100 -3.28 3.60 1.59
C ILE A 100 -4.15 4.38 0.60
N SER A 101 -3.63 5.50 0.12
CA SER A 101 -4.30 6.36 -0.86
C SER A 101 -3.31 6.83 -1.92
N LEU A 102 -3.81 7.44 -3.01
CA LEU A 102 -2.92 8.12 -3.95
C LEU A 102 -2.23 9.29 -3.23
N LYS A 103 -0.97 9.57 -3.57
CA LYS A 103 -0.21 10.66 -2.93
C LYS A 103 -0.94 12.02 -2.97
N GLU A 104 -1.61 12.30 -4.09
CA GLU A 104 -2.37 13.54 -4.32
C GLU A 104 -3.80 13.51 -3.75
N GLU A 105 -4.27 12.36 -3.29
CA GLU A 105 -5.62 12.22 -2.74
C GLU A 105 -5.69 12.92 -1.38
N MET A 106 -6.51 13.96 -1.28
CA MET A 106 -6.81 14.55 0.01
C MET A 106 -7.66 13.57 0.81
N HIS A 107 -7.34 13.40 2.09
CA HIS A 107 -8.14 12.60 2.99
C HIS A 107 -9.53 13.25 3.07
N THR A 108 -10.50 12.68 2.36
CA THR A 108 -11.89 13.05 2.56
C THR A 108 -12.31 12.26 3.78
N SER A 109 -12.44 12.95 4.91
CA SER A 109 -13.15 12.40 6.07
C SER A 109 -14.47 11.84 5.53
N CYS A 110 -14.73 10.56 5.76
CA CYS A 110 -16.03 10.00 5.41
C CYS A 110 -17.13 10.85 6.09
N PRO A 111 -18.22 11.20 5.40
CA PRO A 111 -19.35 11.90 6.01
C PRO A 111 -20.06 11.04 7.08
#